data_AF-A0A661KTU2-F1
#
_entry.id   AF-A0A661KTU2-F1
#
_cell.length_a   1.000
_cell.length_b   1.000
_cell.length_c   1.000
_cell.angle_alpha   90.00
_cell.angle_beta   90.00
_cell.angle_gamma   90.00
#
_symmetry.space_group_name_H-M   'P 1'
#
loop_
_entity.id
_entity.type
_entity.pdbx_description
1 polymer ?
#
loop_
_entity_poly.entity_id
_entity_poly.type
_entity_poly.pdbx_seq_one_letter_code
_entity_poly.pdbx_strand_id
1 'polypeptide(L)'
;MQRRVKQWRGLYGPPKEVYFPQIHKPGQLCESDFTNMGPLGVTIGGQPFEHLLYHFVLTYSNWETGNICYSESFASLSEGLQGALWKLGGVPRAHKTDKLSAAVQKPKCAEEFTSRYWALLNHYGMEGRKANASSPHENGDVEQSHYRLKDAIDQALMLRGNRDFSSSSEYGKFLDKVFEQLWASGAAGRGAEGAKASACKAPGELQAFDGKGGAQ
;
A
#
# COMPACT_ATOMS: atom_id res chain seq x y z
N MET A 1 48.43 -10.78 21.50
CA MET A 1 47.54 -11.80 20.88
C MET A 1 46.25 -11.24 20.25
N GLN A 2 46.09 -9.93 20.01
CA GLN A 2 44.80 -9.37 19.52
C GLN A 2 44.72 -9.11 18.00
N ARG A 3 45.82 -9.20 17.24
CA ARG A 3 45.82 -8.91 15.79
C ARG A 3 45.31 -10.06 14.91
N ARG A 4 45.43 -11.33 15.34
CA ARG A 4 45.04 -12.50 14.52
C ARG A 4 43.53 -12.78 14.48
N VAL A 5 42.76 -12.33 15.47
CA VAL A 5 41.28 -12.53 15.51
C VAL A 5 40.55 -11.59 14.54
N LYS A 6 41.08 -10.38 14.28
CA LYS A 6 40.47 -9.43 13.32
C LYS A 6 40.60 -9.88 11.86
N GLN A 7 41.70 -10.54 11.48
CA GLN A 7 41.88 -11.06 10.12
C GLN A 7 40.99 -12.27 9.83
N TRP A 8 40.66 -13.10 10.83
CA TRP A 8 39.82 -14.29 10.66
C TRP A 8 38.33 -13.97 10.41
N ARG A 9 37.77 -12.93 11.06
CA ARG A 9 36.37 -12.49 10.83
C ARG A 9 36.13 -11.84 9.46
N GLY A 10 37.18 -11.42 8.76
CA GLY A 10 37.09 -10.87 7.40
C GLY A 10 37.06 -11.94 6.31
N LEU A 11 37.60 -13.13 6.59
CA LEU A 11 37.71 -14.25 5.63
C LEU A 11 36.67 -15.36 5.89
N TYR A 12 36.22 -15.53 7.13
CA TYR A 12 35.32 -16.62 7.56
C TYR A 12 34.20 -16.16 8.51
N GLY A 13 33.80 -14.88 8.43
CA GLY A 13 32.55 -14.45 9.07
C GLY A 13 31.35 -15.20 8.45
N PRO A 14 30.25 -15.41 9.18
CA PRO A 14 29.02 -15.94 8.58
C PRO A 14 28.70 -15.10 7.34
N PRO A 15 28.22 -15.73 6.24
CA PRO A 15 27.97 -15.03 4.99
C PRO A 15 27.15 -13.77 5.32
N LYS A 16 27.73 -12.60 5.06
CA LYS A 16 26.95 -11.36 5.07
C LYS A 16 25.83 -11.58 4.08
N GLU A 17 24.60 -11.48 4.54
CA GLU A 17 23.46 -11.40 3.63
C GLU A 17 23.78 -10.32 2.59
N VAL A 18 23.95 -10.77 1.35
CA VAL A 18 24.21 -9.88 0.23
C VAL A 18 22.86 -9.28 -0.11
N TYR A 19 22.58 -8.10 0.46
CA TYR A 19 21.45 -7.29 0.05
C TYR A 19 21.73 -6.80 -1.36
N PHE A 20 20.98 -7.32 -2.33
CA PHE A 20 20.88 -6.67 -3.63
C PHE A 20 19.83 -5.57 -3.47
N PRO A 21 20.21 -4.28 -3.40
CA PRO A 21 19.24 -3.21 -3.27
C PRO A 21 18.32 -3.25 -4.49
N GLN A 22 17.03 -3.38 -4.25
CA GLN A 22 16.06 -3.23 -5.32
C GLN A 22 16.11 -1.79 -5.81
N ILE A 23 16.35 -1.62 -7.11
CA ILE A 23 16.39 -0.29 -7.72
C ILE A 23 14.95 0.13 -8.01
N HIS A 24 14.32 0.81 -7.07
CA HIS A 24 13.04 1.46 -7.29
C HIS A 24 13.26 2.72 -8.15
N LYS A 25 12.40 2.93 -9.15
CA LYS A 25 12.39 4.15 -9.96
C LYS A 25 11.10 4.93 -9.71
N PRO A 26 11.16 6.27 -9.72
CA PRO A 26 9.96 7.09 -9.60
C PRO A 26 8.88 6.67 -10.62
N GLY A 27 7.62 6.64 -10.17
CA GLY A 27 6.46 6.32 -11.01
C GLY A 27 6.39 4.90 -11.57
N GLN A 28 7.33 4.01 -11.25
CA GLN A 28 7.40 2.70 -11.88
C GLN A 28 6.43 1.68 -11.27
N LEU A 29 6.34 1.63 -9.95
CA LEU A 29 5.64 0.56 -9.24
C LEU A 29 4.92 1.09 -8.00
N CYS A 30 3.63 0.84 -7.92
CA CYS A 30 2.87 0.86 -6.68
C CYS A 30 2.50 -0.53 -6.22
N GLU A 31 2.32 -0.65 -4.91
CA GLU A 31 1.87 -1.87 -4.25
C GLU A 31 0.63 -1.58 -3.42
N SER A 32 -0.26 -2.56 -3.33
CA SER A 32 -1.41 -2.46 -2.45
C SER A 32 -1.76 -3.76 -1.77
N ASP A 33 -2.26 -3.64 -0.54
CA ASP A 33 -2.75 -4.73 0.28
C ASP A 33 -3.88 -4.25 1.21
N PHE A 34 -4.54 -5.16 1.91
CA PHE A 34 -5.51 -4.87 2.94
C PHE A 34 -4.98 -5.28 4.30
N THR A 35 -5.17 -4.40 5.28
CA THR A 35 -4.73 -4.66 6.64
C THR A 35 -5.90 -4.53 7.62
N ASN A 36 -5.98 -5.45 8.57
CA ASN A 36 -7.02 -5.45 9.59
C ASN A 36 -6.76 -4.36 10.64
N MET A 37 -7.76 -3.51 10.88
CA MET A 37 -7.67 -2.37 11.79
C MET A 37 -8.40 -2.59 13.13
N GLY A 38 -9.03 -3.75 13.30
CA GLY A 38 -9.74 -4.14 14.53
C GLY A 38 -8.90 -4.00 15.81
N PRO A 39 -7.60 -4.37 15.83
CA PRO A 39 -6.74 -4.18 17.00
C PRO A 39 -6.61 -2.73 17.48
N LEU A 40 -6.92 -1.74 16.63
CA LEU A 40 -6.90 -0.33 17.02
C LEU A 40 -8.16 0.08 17.81
N GLY A 41 -9.16 -0.78 17.97
CA GLY A 41 -10.31 -0.51 18.85
C GLY A 41 -11.04 0.80 18.53
N VAL A 42 -11.12 1.17 17.26
CA VAL A 42 -11.87 2.36 16.80
C VAL A 42 -13.36 2.11 17.00
N THR A 43 -14.08 3.12 17.47
CA THR A 43 -15.53 3.09 17.60
C THR A 43 -16.18 4.20 16.79
N ILE A 44 -17.42 3.96 16.35
CA ILE A 44 -18.27 4.98 15.72
C ILE A 44 -19.57 5.09 16.52
N GLY A 45 -19.83 6.26 17.10
CA GLY A 45 -21.00 6.48 17.97
C GLY A 45 -21.01 5.53 19.17
N GLY A 46 -19.83 5.21 19.71
CA GLY A 46 -19.64 4.27 20.82
C GLY A 46 -19.75 2.79 20.45
N GLN A 47 -20.01 2.44 19.17
CA GLN A 47 -20.06 1.06 18.71
C GLN A 47 -18.73 0.61 18.12
N PRO A 48 -18.25 -0.63 18.39
CA PRO A 48 -17.05 -1.17 17.76
C PRO A 48 -17.12 -1.09 16.23
N PHE A 49 -16.07 -0.55 15.63
CA PHE A 49 -15.96 -0.40 14.18
C PHE A 49 -14.89 -1.33 13.61
N GLU A 50 -15.30 -2.58 13.37
CA GLU A 50 -14.45 -3.54 12.67
C GLU A 50 -14.37 -3.23 11.18
N HIS A 51 -13.16 -3.04 10.69
CA HIS A 51 -12.91 -2.70 9.30
C HIS A 51 -11.52 -3.16 8.86
N LEU A 52 -11.36 -3.22 7.54
CA LEU A 52 -10.08 -3.33 6.87
C LEU A 52 -9.70 -1.95 6.32
N LEU A 53 -8.40 -1.76 6.11
CA LEU A 53 -7.88 -0.62 5.37
C LEU A 53 -7.21 -1.15 4.10
N TYR A 54 -7.71 -0.71 2.94
CA TYR A 54 -6.95 -0.80 1.70
C TYR A 54 -5.78 0.17 1.80
N HIS A 55 -4.56 -0.32 1.65
CA HIS A 55 -3.34 0.44 1.78
C HIS A 55 -2.61 0.43 0.43
N PHE A 56 -2.26 1.62 -0.05
CA PHE A 56 -1.52 1.84 -1.29
C PHE A 56 -0.19 2.51 -0.98
N VAL A 57 0.89 2.03 -1.59
CA VAL A 57 2.24 2.56 -1.41
C VAL A 57 2.95 2.71 -2.75
N LEU A 58 3.64 3.83 -2.96
CA LEU A 58 4.64 3.98 -4.02
C LEU A 58 6.01 3.51 -3.53
N THR A 59 6.53 2.47 -4.18
CA THR A 59 7.78 1.80 -3.75
C THR A 59 9.03 2.68 -3.80
N TYR A 60 9.01 3.76 -4.59
CA TYR A 60 10.13 4.70 -4.67
C TYR A 60 10.05 5.81 -3.63
N SER A 61 8.92 6.53 -3.58
CA SER A 61 8.76 7.70 -2.72
C SER A 61 8.28 7.34 -1.31
N ASN A 62 7.89 6.09 -1.06
CA ASN A 62 7.14 5.67 0.13
C ASN A 62 5.94 6.58 0.41
N TRP A 63 5.37 7.20 -0.64
CA TRP A 63 4.10 7.88 -0.48
C TRP A 63 3.01 6.83 -0.34
N GLU A 64 2.17 7.01 0.65
CA GLU A 64 1.11 6.08 1.02
C GLU A 64 -0.22 6.80 1.22
N THR A 65 -1.29 6.04 1.00
CA THR A 65 -2.67 6.44 1.26
C THR A 65 -3.49 5.18 1.49
N GLY A 66 -4.70 5.34 2.03
CA GLY A 66 -5.62 4.24 2.18
C GLY A 66 -7.08 4.63 2.20
N ASN A 67 -7.92 3.60 2.08
CA ASN A 67 -9.38 3.70 2.06
C ASN A 67 -9.97 2.65 3.00
N ILE A 68 -10.98 3.05 3.79
CA ILE A 68 -11.72 2.14 4.66
C ILE A 68 -12.52 1.19 3.79
N CYS A 69 -12.49 -0.10 4.11
CA CYS A 69 -13.26 -1.13 3.41
C CYS A 69 -13.72 -2.23 4.37
N TYR A 70 -14.80 -2.92 4.00
CA TYR A 70 -15.46 -3.91 4.87
C TYR A 70 -15.17 -5.36 4.48
N SER A 71 -14.54 -5.57 3.32
CA SER A 71 -14.20 -6.91 2.82
C SER A 71 -13.04 -6.85 1.83
N GLU A 72 -12.34 -7.97 1.71
CA GLU A 72 -11.32 -8.19 0.68
C GLU A 72 -12.01 -8.58 -0.63
N SER A 73 -12.60 -7.59 -1.31
CA SER A 73 -13.36 -7.79 -2.54
C SER A 73 -12.78 -6.97 -3.71
N PHE A 74 -13.16 -7.33 -4.94
CA PHE A 74 -12.78 -6.54 -6.11
C PHE A 74 -13.31 -5.09 -6.01
N ALA A 75 -14.51 -4.90 -5.46
CA ALA A 75 -15.09 -3.58 -5.27
C ALA A 75 -14.20 -2.73 -4.36
N SER A 76 -13.77 -3.27 -3.21
CA SER A 76 -12.87 -2.60 -2.28
C SER A 76 -11.51 -2.28 -2.90
N LEU A 77 -10.94 -3.22 -3.68
CA LEU A 77 -9.68 -3.01 -4.39
C LEU A 77 -9.80 -1.92 -5.45
N SER A 78 -10.86 -1.97 -6.25
CA SER A 78 -11.12 -1.02 -7.32
C SER A 78 -11.32 0.38 -6.75
N GLU A 79 -12.18 0.53 -5.74
CA GLU A 79 -12.42 1.82 -5.08
C GLU A 79 -11.14 2.36 -4.44
N GLY A 80 -10.40 1.51 -3.73
CA GLY A 80 -9.13 1.87 -3.09
C GLY A 80 -8.07 2.33 -4.10
N LEU A 81 -7.86 1.56 -5.18
CA LEU A 81 -6.88 1.90 -6.20
C LEU A 81 -7.25 3.21 -6.90
N GLN A 82 -8.51 3.36 -7.32
CA GLN A 82 -8.98 4.58 -7.98
C GLN A 82 -8.83 5.81 -7.07
N GLY A 83 -9.24 5.69 -5.81
CA GLY A 83 -9.07 6.73 -4.81
C GLY A 83 -7.60 7.13 -4.62
N ALA A 84 -6.70 6.14 -4.59
CA ALA A 84 -5.27 6.38 -4.48
C ALA A 84 -4.70 7.10 -5.71
N LEU A 85 -5.07 6.68 -6.93
CA LEU A 85 -4.65 7.32 -8.17
C LEU A 85 -5.15 8.78 -8.27
N TRP A 86 -6.39 9.05 -7.86
CA TRP A 86 -6.94 10.41 -7.80
C TRP A 86 -6.20 11.28 -6.78
N LYS A 87 -5.95 10.77 -5.57
CA LYS A 87 -5.16 11.50 -4.54
C LYS A 87 -3.72 11.73 -4.98
N LEU A 88 -3.13 10.77 -5.71
CA LEU A 88 -1.79 10.90 -6.27
C LEU A 88 -1.72 11.94 -7.39
N GLY A 89 -2.81 12.09 -8.15
CA GLY A 89 -2.85 12.96 -9.33
C GLY A 89 -2.02 12.42 -10.50
N GLY A 90 -1.81 11.11 -10.57
CA GLY A 90 -1.00 10.46 -11.60
C GLY A 90 -1.10 8.95 -11.55
N VAL A 91 -0.67 8.28 -12.63
CA VAL A 91 -0.77 6.82 -12.75
C VAL A 91 0.61 6.17 -12.80
N PRO A 92 0.97 5.32 -11.82
CA PRO A 92 2.19 4.51 -11.88
C PRO A 92 2.17 3.55 -13.07
N ARG A 93 3.34 3.14 -13.55
CA ARG A 93 3.44 2.22 -14.69
C ARG A 93 2.90 0.83 -14.37
N ALA A 94 3.11 0.34 -13.16
CA ALA A 94 2.70 -0.99 -12.75
C ALA A 94 2.08 -1.00 -11.36
N HIS A 95 1.13 -1.91 -11.15
CA HIS A 95 0.52 -2.20 -9.86
C HIS A 95 0.82 -3.65 -9.47
N LYS A 96 1.23 -3.87 -8.22
CA LYS A 96 1.42 -5.19 -7.64
C LYS A 96 0.52 -5.39 -6.43
N THR A 97 -0.11 -6.55 -6.37
CA THR A 97 -0.84 -7.03 -5.20
C THR A 97 -0.68 -8.55 -5.10
N ASP A 98 -0.50 -9.03 -3.88
CA ASP A 98 -0.36 -10.45 -3.54
C ASP A 98 -1.71 -11.18 -3.49
N LYS A 99 -2.80 -10.45 -3.26
CA LYS A 99 -4.15 -11.02 -3.07
C LYS A 99 -4.86 -11.54 -4.32
N LEU A 100 -4.19 -11.58 -5.47
CA LEU A 100 -4.72 -12.23 -6.68
C LEU A 100 -5.01 -13.73 -6.47
N SER A 101 -4.34 -14.38 -5.52
CA SER A 101 -4.59 -15.78 -5.12
C SER A 101 -5.46 -15.94 -3.87
N ALA A 102 -5.66 -14.87 -3.09
CA ALA A 102 -6.31 -14.90 -1.78
C ALA A 102 -7.78 -14.43 -1.81
N ALA A 103 -8.39 -14.29 -2.98
CA ALA A 103 -9.83 -14.05 -3.14
C ALA A 103 -10.64 -15.29 -2.64
N VAL A 104 -10.65 -15.50 -1.33
CA VAL A 104 -11.34 -16.56 -0.61
C VAL A 104 -12.80 -16.13 -0.43
N GLN A 105 -13.59 -16.36 -1.47
CA GLN A 105 -14.91 -17.00 -1.34
C GLN A 105 -15.19 -17.86 -2.58
N LYS A 106 -14.78 -19.14 -2.49
CA LYS A 106 -15.20 -20.30 -3.31
C LYS A 106 -14.74 -20.32 -4.79
N PRO A 107 -14.44 -21.53 -5.34
CA PRO A 107 -13.76 -21.74 -6.62
C PRO A 107 -14.59 -21.43 -7.90
N LYS A 108 -15.57 -20.53 -7.85
CA LYS A 108 -16.32 -20.08 -9.05
C LYS A 108 -15.96 -18.66 -9.52
N CYS A 109 -15.33 -17.82 -8.70
CA CYS A 109 -15.15 -16.38 -8.99
C CYS A 109 -13.69 -15.88 -9.05
N ALA A 110 -12.67 -16.75 -8.89
CA ALA A 110 -11.27 -16.32 -8.93
C ALA A 110 -10.85 -15.80 -10.33
N GLU A 111 -11.36 -16.43 -11.39
CA GLU A 111 -11.16 -15.98 -12.77
C GLU A 111 -11.86 -14.65 -13.06
N GLU A 112 -13.07 -14.46 -12.51
CA GLU A 112 -13.82 -13.21 -12.63
C GLU A 112 -13.12 -12.05 -11.91
N PHE A 113 -12.62 -12.28 -10.70
CA PHE A 113 -11.80 -11.29 -9.98
C PHE A 113 -10.56 -10.92 -10.77
N THR A 114 -9.82 -11.92 -11.24
CA THR A 114 -8.60 -11.73 -12.02
C THR A 114 -8.88 -10.95 -13.30
N SER A 115 -9.94 -11.32 -14.03
CA SER A 115 -10.38 -10.63 -15.24
C SER A 115 -10.75 -9.17 -14.99
N ARG A 116 -11.57 -8.89 -13.97
CA ARG A 116 -11.95 -7.52 -13.59
C ARG A 116 -10.76 -6.68 -13.12
N TYR A 117 -9.82 -7.31 -12.41
CA TYR A 117 -8.56 -6.67 -12.02
C TYR A 117 -7.73 -6.28 -13.24
N TRP A 118 -7.56 -7.17 -14.22
CA TRP A 118 -6.86 -6.83 -15.47
C TRP A 118 -7.59 -5.74 -16.26
N ALA A 119 -8.92 -5.78 -16.30
CA ALA A 119 -9.72 -4.73 -16.94
C ALA A 119 -9.52 -3.36 -16.27
N LEU A 120 -9.49 -3.32 -14.94
CA LEU A 120 -9.19 -2.12 -14.16
C LEU A 120 -7.79 -1.57 -14.47
N LEU A 121 -6.77 -2.44 -14.49
CA LEU A 121 -5.41 -2.01 -14.81
C LEU A 121 -5.30 -1.51 -16.26
N ASN A 122 -5.95 -2.19 -17.20
CA ASN A 122 -5.97 -1.78 -18.60
C ASN A 122 -6.66 -0.42 -18.78
N HIS A 123 -7.75 -0.16 -18.04
CA HIS A 123 -8.44 1.14 -18.02
C HIS A 123 -7.49 2.29 -17.63
N TYR A 124 -6.64 2.06 -16.64
CA TYR A 124 -5.63 3.04 -16.21
C TYR A 124 -4.29 2.92 -16.98
N GLY A 125 -4.17 2.01 -17.95
CA GLY A 125 -2.93 1.77 -18.70
C GLY A 125 -1.76 1.30 -17.83
N MET A 126 -2.05 0.51 -16.79
CA MET A 126 -1.10 -0.04 -15.85
C MET A 126 -0.75 -1.50 -16.19
N GLU A 127 0.49 -1.89 -15.93
CA GLU A 127 0.94 -3.29 -15.99
C GLU A 127 0.66 -3.98 -14.64
N GLY A 128 -0.02 -5.13 -14.65
CA GLY A 128 -0.20 -5.93 -13.43
C GLY A 128 1.01 -6.81 -13.15
N ARG A 129 1.54 -6.74 -11.94
CA ARG A 129 2.62 -7.63 -11.46
C ARG A 129 2.09 -8.52 -10.35
N LYS A 130 2.43 -9.81 -10.43
CA LYS A 130 2.18 -10.76 -9.34
C LYS A 130 3.31 -10.65 -8.32
N ALA A 131 2.98 -10.81 -7.04
CA ALA A 131 4.01 -10.92 -6.01
C ALA A 131 4.87 -12.17 -6.29
N ASN A 132 6.19 -12.00 -6.31
CA ASN A 132 7.11 -13.12 -6.46
C ASN A 132 7.23 -13.80 -5.09
N ALA A 133 6.61 -14.96 -4.90
CA ALA A 133 6.73 -15.75 -3.67
C ALA A 133 8.19 -16.16 -3.34
N SER A 134 9.11 -16.00 -4.30
CA SER A 134 10.54 -16.28 -4.17
C SER A 134 11.39 -15.09 -3.71
N SER A 135 10.78 -13.94 -3.37
CA SER A 135 11.51 -12.74 -2.92
C SER A 135 11.07 -12.29 -1.51
N PRO A 136 11.59 -12.94 -0.44
CA PRO A 136 11.24 -12.62 0.95
C PRO A 136 11.45 -11.15 1.33
N HIS A 137 12.40 -10.48 0.65
CA HIS A 137 12.73 -9.09 0.92
C HIS A 137 11.61 -8.12 0.50
N GLU A 138 10.93 -8.37 -0.64
CA GLU A 138 9.79 -7.56 -1.09
C GLU A 138 8.61 -7.65 -0.13
N ASN A 139 8.34 -8.85 0.39
CA ASN A 139 7.28 -9.05 1.36
C ASN A 139 7.62 -8.37 2.71
N GLY A 140 8.90 -8.37 3.11
CA GLY A 140 9.36 -7.72 4.33
C GLY A 140 9.18 -6.20 4.34
N ASP A 141 9.40 -5.53 3.21
CA ASP A 141 9.21 -4.06 3.10
C ASP A 141 7.73 -3.67 3.22
N VAL A 142 6.83 -4.45 2.64
CA VAL A 142 5.37 -4.24 2.74
C VAL A 142 4.87 -4.52 4.17
N GLU A 143 5.29 -5.61 4.78
CA GLU A 143 4.95 -5.94 6.16
C GLU A 143 5.43 -4.83 7.13
N GLN A 144 6.64 -4.33 6.92
CA GLN A 144 7.17 -3.23 7.72
C GLN A 144 6.39 -1.93 7.50
N SER A 145 5.98 -1.63 6.25
CA SER A 145 5.15 -0.47 5.95
C SER A 145 3.80 -0.54 6.67
N HIS A 146 3.11 -1.68 6.63
CA HIS A 146 1.86 -1.88 7.38
C HIS A 146 2.03 -1.70 8.88
N TYR A 147 3.11 -2.24 9.44
CA TYR A 147 3.39 -2.09 10.86
C TYR A 147 3.57 -0.62 11.25
N ARG A 148 4.36 0.13 10.47
CA ARG A 148 4.59 1.57 10.69
C ARG A 148 3.31 2.38 10.57
N LEU A 149 2.47 2.09 9.57
CA LEU A 149 1.19 2.76 9.40
C LEU A 149 0.29 2.53 10.61
N LYS A 150 0.15 1.29 11.08
CA LYS A 150 -0.70 0.99 12.25
C LYS A 150 -0.19 1.66 13.51
N ASP A 151 1.12 1.64 13.74
CA ASP A 151 1.74 2.31 14.89
C ASP A 151 1.50 3.83 14.83
N ALA A 152 1.66 4.46 13.66
CA ALA A 152 1.39 5.88 13.47
C ALA A 152 -0.09 6.25 13.72
N ILE A 153 -1.02 5.42 13.24
CA ILE A 153 -2.45 5.62 13.49
C ILE A 153 -2.76 5.46 14.99
N ASP A 154 -2.21 4.43 15.64
CA ASP A 154 -2.40 4.20 17.07
C ASP A 154 -1.88 5.38 17.91
N GLN A 155 -0.69 5.88 17.59
CA GLN A 155 -0.11 7.07 18.21
C GLN A 155 -0.97 8.32 17.98
N ALA A 156 -1.46 8.53 16.75
CA ALA A 156 -2.34 9.66 16.45
C ALA A 156 -3.68 9.57 17.21
N LEU A 157 -4.22 8.36 17.39
CA LEU A 157 -5.41 8.12 18.20
C LEU A 157 -5.14 8.39 19.70
N MET A 158 -3.97 8.01 20.21
CA MET A 158 -3.55 8.34 21.58
C MET A 158 -3.44 9.85 21.79
N LEU A 159 -2.85 10.58 20.85
CA LEU A 159 -2.73 12.05 20.90
C LEU A 159 -4.09 12.75 20.80
N ARG A 160 -5.03 12.18 20.05
CA ARG A 160 -6.43 12.65 20.01
C ARG A 160 -7.15 12.45 21.35
N GLY A 161 -6.67 11.54 22.20
CA GLY A 161 -7.20 11.26 23.53
C GLY A 161 -8.48 10.43 23.57
N ASN A 162 -9.05 10.08 22.41
CA ASN A 162 -10.15 9.12 22.30
C ASN A 162 -10.17 8.43 20.93
N ARG A 163 -10.75 7.23 20.89
CA ARG A 163 -10.86 6.38 19.69
C ARG A 163 -12.26 6.38 19.06
N ASP A 164 -13.16 7.23 19.55
CA ASP A 164 -14.55 7.30 19.10
C ASP A 164 -14.75 8.40 18.05
N PHE A 165 -15.49 8.10 16.99
CA PHE A 165 -15.83 9.03 15.92
C PHE A 165 -17.34 9.13 15.75
N SER A 166 -17.84 10.27 15.28
CA SER A 166 -19.28 10.43 15.01
C SER A 166 -19.74 9.67 13.76
N SER A 167 -18.82 9.41 12.82
CA SER A 167 -19.09 8.75 11.55
C SER A 167 -17.84 8.16 10.91
N SER A 168 -18.03 7.23 9.96
CA SER A 168 -16.93 6.67 9.15
C SER A 168 -16.25 7.73 8.29
N SER A 169 -16.99 8.77 7.87
CA SER A 169 -16.43 9.91 7.13
C SER A 169 -15.49 10.74 8.01
N GLU A 170 -15.84 10.98 9.27
CA GLU A 170 -14.95 11.68 10.21
C GLU A 170 -13.67 10.88 10.45
N TYR A 171 -13.79 9.57 10.66
CA TYR A 171 -12.65 8.68 10.80
C TYR A 171 -11.79 8.64 9.53
N GLY A 172 -12.41 8.61 8.34
CA GLY A 172 -11.70 8.71 7.06
C GLY A 172 -10.87 9.99 6.94
N LYS A 173 -11.44 11.15 7.31
CA LYS A 173 -10.71 12.43 7.35
C LYS A 173 -9.56 12.43 8.35
N PHE A 174 -9.72 11.72 9.47
CA PHE A 174 -8.63 11.53 10.43
C PHE A 174 -7.48 10.70 9.82
N LEU A 175 -7.79 9.59 9.14
CA LEU A 175 -6.79 8.79 8.44
C LEU A 175 -6.06 9.60 7.37
N ASP A 176 -6.78 10.39 6.57
CA ASP A 176 -6.17 11.27 5.56
C ASP A 176 -5.12 12.22 6.17
N LYS A 177 -5.41 12.80 7.35
CA LYS A 177 -4.45 13.65 8.08
C LYS A 177 -3.21 12.87 8.54
N VAL A 178 -3.39 11.64 8.99
CA VAL A 178 -2.25 10.78 9.40
C VAL A 178 -1.35 10.49 8.20
N PHE A 179 -1.93 10.15 7.05
CA PHE A 179 -1.17 9.95 5.80
C PHE A 179 -0.44 11.21 5.35
N GLU A 180 -1.06 12.39 5.47
CA GLU A 180 -0.42 13.67 5.18
C GLU A 180 0.78 13.94 6.09
N GLN A 181 0.66 13.62 7.38
CA GLN A 181 1.75 13.76 8.36
C GLN A 181 2.91 12.78 8.10
N LEU A 182 2.59 11.51 7.80
CA LEU A 182 3.58 10.50 7.42
C LEU A 182 4.33 10.91 6.15
N TRP A 183 3.60 11.43 5.16
CA TRP A 183 4.24 12.02 3.99
C TRP A 183 5.13 13.21 4.35
N ALA A 184 4.63 14.19 5.11
CA ALA A 184 5.36 15.42 5.41
C ALA A 184 6.66 15.13 6.19
N SER A 185 6.62 14.22 7.16
CA SER A 185 7.79 13.81 7.94
C SER A 185 8.86 13.12 7.10
N GLY A 186 8.48 12.31 6.10
CA GLY A 186 9.43 11.69 5.17
C GLY A 186 9.85 12.58 4.00
N ALA A 187 9.02 13.53 3.59
CA ALA A 187 9.26 14.41 2.44
C ALA A 187 10.31 15.50 2.72
N ALA A 188 10.47 15.93 3.96
CA ALA A 188 11.44 16.98 4.33
C ALA A 188 12.90 16.62 3.97
N GLY A 189 13.23 15.33 3.81
CA GLY A 189 14.54 14.86 3.36
C GLY A 189 14.66 14.58 1.86
N ARG A 190 13.58 14.74 1.08
CA ARG A 190 13.51 14.37 -0.34
C ARG A 190 13.41 15.63 -1.19
N GLY A 191 14.43 15.91 -2.01
CA GLY A 191 14.45 17.06 -2.93
C GLY A 191 13.39 16.96 -4.05
N ALA A 192 13.49 17.80 -5.08
CA ALA A 192 12.50 17.87 -6.18
C ALA A 192 12.24 16.55 -6.92
N GLU A 193 13.22 15.64 -6.98
CA GLU A 193 13.07 14.29 -7.54
C GLU A 193 12.16 13.37 -6.70
N GLY A 194 11.89 13.74 -5.46
CA GLY A 194 11.04 13.03 -4.51
C GLY A 194 9.56 13.43 -4.52
N ALA A 195 9.09 14.16 -5.54
CA ALA A 195 7.67 14.46 -5.67
C ALA A 195 6.83 13.16 -5.73
N LYS A 196 5.66 13.14 -5.07
CA LYS A 196 4.80 11.95 -4.94
C LYS A 196 4.57 11.27 -6.30
N ALA A 197 4.21 12.03 -7.32
CA ALA A 197 3.90 11.57 -8.67
C ALA A 197 5.07 11.71 -9.67
N SER A 198 6.31 11.83 -9.19
CA SER A 198 7.49 11.95 -10.06
C SER A 198 7.54 10.77 -11.03
N ALA A 199 7.60 11.06 -12.34
CA ALA A 199 7.56 10.10 -13.45
C ALA A 199 6.32 9.18 -13.52
N CYS A 200 5.24 9.47 -12.80
CA CYS A 200 3.93 8.89 -13.08
C CYS A 200 3.41 9.43 -14.43
N LYS A 201 2.62 8.62 -15.14
CA LYS A 201 1.88 9.12 -16.30
C LYS A 201 0.97 10.25 -15.83
N ALA A 202 0.90 11.33 -16.62
CA ALA A 202 -0.05 12.40 -16.38
C ALA A 202 -1.45 11.78 -16.27
N PRO A 203 -2.32 12.33 -15.41
CA PRO A 203 -3.71 11.93 -15.34
C PRO A 203 -4.39 12.37 -16.64
N GLY A 204 -4.25 11.61 -17.72
CA GLY A 204 -5.27 11.61 -18.76
C GLY A 204 -6.58 11.31 -18.05
N GLU A 205 -7.62 12.09 -18.38
CA GLU A 205 -8.94 12.12 -17.73
C GLU A 205 -9.17 10.90 -16.81
N LEU A 206 -8.85 11.03 -15.52
CA LEU A 206 -8.93 9.92 -14.55
C LEU A 206 -10.40 9.60 -14.30
N GLN A 207 -11.04 8.98 -15.27
CA GLN A 207 -12.45 8.63 -15.25
C GLN A 207 -12.64 7.37 -14.39
N ALA A 208 -13.74 7.35 -13.65
CA ALA A 208 -14.11 6.21 -12.83
C ALA A 208 -14.25 4.94 -13.69
N PHE A 209 -13.79 3.83 -13.14
CA PHE A 209 -13.96 2.50 -13.71
C PHE A 209 -15.28 1.92 -13.23
N ASP A 210 -16.27 1.85 -14.13
CA ASP A 210 -17.64 1.40 -13.83
C ASP A 210 -17.81 -0.13 -13.79
N GLY A 211 -16.75 -0.91 -14.00
CA GLY A 211 -16.79 -2.38 -13.94
C GLY A 211 -17.62 -3.08 -15.02
N LYS A 212 -18.21 -2.33 -15.97
CA LYS A 212 -19.06 -2.86 -17.07
C LYS A 212 -18.34 -3.06 -18.40
N GLY A 213 -17.04 -2.73 -18.50
CA GLY A 213 -16.26 -2.90 -19.73
C GLY A 213 -15.68 -4.30 -19.85
N GLY A 214 -16.42 -5.24 -20.44
CA GLY A 214 -15.90 -6.59 -20.69
C GLY A 214 -16.88 -7.58 -21.32
N ALA A 215 -17.44 -7.26 -22.48
CA ALA A 215 -17.82 -8.20 -23.55
C ALA A 215 -18.41 -7.41 -24.74
N GLN A 216 -17.57 -7.16 -25.75
CA GLN A 216 -17.99 -7.19 -27.15
C GLN A 216 -16.98 -8.04 -27.90
#